data_AF-A0AA43C9L2-F1
#
_entry.id   AF-A0AA43C9L2-F1
#
_cell.length_a   1.000
_cell.length_b   1.000
_cell.length_c   1.000
_cell.angle_alpha   90.00
_cell.angle_beta   90.00
_cell.angle_gamma   90.00
#
_symmetry.space_group_name_H-M   'P 1'
#
loop_
_entity.id
_entity.type
_entity.pdbx_description
1 polymer ?
#
loop_
_entity_poly.entity_id
_entity_poly.type
_entity_poly.pdbx_seq_one_letter_code
_entity_poly.pdbx_strand_id
1 'polypeptide(L)'
;MKNNVIEFKKKKADGKENGFHQKKLIGIDLPFDYEEVVSITGPEYVRNLHRDGIAVLPNEELKKNFADILLRAIEKPTFTKVSGVQIAENYYHHIGHSWVQPLQDGWVRIGIDDFTSKVFGPADPINLPPVGSFLMQGEMGWVLNRNDNEAPMQSPVSGIVFAVNDRIKEQPEITHDDPYGEGWLFLLNPVSLKIDMKALYLGKKCFRWIENEIQNLLKFLGPKSERLAATGGDLIDDIFGQFPEMDWDRLVETFLRTKENR
;
A
#
# COMPACT_ATOMS: atom_id res chain seq x y z
N MET A 1 4.00 89.18 10.48
CA MET A 1 4.94 88.40 11.31
C MET A 1 4.84 86.94 10.92
N LYS A 2 5.98 86.37 10.51
CA LYS A 2 6.43 84.96 10.63
C LYS A 2 5.54 83.81 10.14
N ASN A 3 5.94 83.27 8.98
CA ASN A 3 5.98 81.82 8.74
C ASN A 3 6.73 81.11 9.86
N ASN A 4 6.28 79.93 10.28
CA ASN A 4 7.19 78.85 10.66
C ASN A 4 6.57 77.48 10.38
N VAL A 5 7.34 76.72 9.61
CA VAL A 5 7.20 75.33 9.20
C VAL A 5 7.43 74.42 10.41
N ILE A 6 6.66 73.33 10.52
CA ILE A 6 7.00 72.21 11.41
C ILE A 6 7.30 71.00 10.53
N GLU A 7 8.57 70.63 10.48
CA GLU A 7 9.10 69.41 9.87
C GLU A 7 8.61 68.18 10.64
N PHE A 8 8.12 67.16 9.93
CA PHE A 8 8.06 65.80 10.43
C PHE A 8 9.17 64.97 9.77
N LYS A 9 10.14 64.55 10.60
CA LYS A 9 11.26 63.68 10.23
C LYS A 9 10.77 62.37 9.61
N LYS A 10 11.25 62.05 8.40
CA LYS A 10 11.18 60.70 7.82
C LYS A 10 11.90 59.71 8.74
N LYS A 11 11.16 58.78 9.38
CA LYS A 11 11.72 57.54 9.88
C LYS A 11 12.03 56.64 8.68
N LYS A 12 13.29 56.27 8.49
CA LYS A 12 13.71 55.20 7.57
C LYS A 12 13.05 53.90 8.04
N ALA A 13 12.20 53.32 7.21
CA ALA A 13 11.85 51.92 7.31
C ALA A 13 13.06 51.11 6.84
N ASP A 14 13.57 50.25 7.69
CA ASP A 14 14.61 49.28 7.35
C ASP A 14 13.94 48.18 6.53
N GLY A 15 13.86 48.40 5.21
CA GLY A 15 13.39 47.41 4.27
C GLY A 15 14.51 46.42 3.99
N LYS A 16 14.37 45.17 4.44
CA LYS A 16 15.12 44.07 3.86
C LYS A 16 14.67 43.93 2.40
N GLU A 17 15.48 44.42 1.48
CA GLU A 17 15.37 44.12 0.05
C GLU A 17 15.66 42.63 -0.16
N ASN A 18 14.62 41.80 -0.17
CA ASN A 18 14.67 40.54 -0.90
C ASN A 18 14.34 40.86 -2.36
N GLY A 19 15.35 41.35 -3.08
CA GLY A 19 15.27 41.69 -4.48
C GLY A 19 14.87 40.48 -5.33
N PHE A 20 13.87 40.70 -6.20
CA PHE A 20 13.48 39.77 -7.25
C PHE A 20 14.70 39.40 -8.12
N HIS A 21 15.18 38.16 -7.99
CA HIS A 21 16.34 37.68 -8.73
C HIS A 21 15.90 37.13 -10.10
N GLN A 22 15.95 37.98 -11.11
CA GLN A 22 15.57 37.64 -12.51
C GLN A 22 16.36 36.46 -13.11
N LYS A 23 17.50 36.07 -12.52
CA LYS A 23 18.29 34.87 -12.91
C LYS A 23 17.75 33.53 -12.39
N LYS A 24 16.71 33.54 -11.55
CA LYS A 24 16.01 32.34 -11.05
C LYS A 24 14.71 32.03 -11.81
N LEU A 25 14.43 32.74 -12.91
CA LEU A 25 13.26 32.47 -13.73
C LEU A 25 13.30 31.02 -14.24
N ILE A 26 12.41 30.22 -13.69
CA ILE A 26 12.21 28.81 -14.01
C ILE A 26 11.54 28.75 -15.38
N GLY A 27 12.07 27.96 -16.31
CA GLY A 27 11.44 27.76 -17.62
C GLY A 27 10.03 27.17 -17.48
N ILE A 28 9.19 27.38 -18.50
CA ILE A 28 7.77 26.97 -18.54
C ILE A 28 7.55 25.47 -18.22
N ASP A 29 8.57 24.63 -18.39
CA ASP A 29 8.49 23.17 -18.28
C ASP A 29 9.20 22.56 -17.04
N LEU A 30 9.56 23.36 -16.03
CA LEU A 30 10.06 22.82 -14.75
C LEU A 30 8.94 22.76 -13.69
N PRO A 31 8.84 21.67 -12.90
CA PRO A 31 7.87 21.60 -11.81
C PRO A 31 8.18 22.71 -10.80
N PHE A 32 7.18 23.53 -10.50
CA PHE A 32 7.31 24.65 -9.58
C PHE A 32 7.48 24.18 -8.13
N ASP A 33 8.37 24.84 -7.38
CA ASP A 33 8.50 24.66 -5.95
C ASP A 33 7.35 25.37 -5.23
N TYR A 34 6.50 24.58 -4.57
CA TYR A 34 5.29 25.08 -3.91
C TYR A 34 5.61 26.04 -2.76
N GLU A 35 6.69 25.82 -2.02
CA GLU A 35 7.08 26.70 -0.91
C GLU A 35 7.56 28.05 -1.42
N GLU A 36 8.30 28.07 -2.54
CA GLU A 36 8.78 29.30 -3.16
C GLU A 36 7.61 30.15 -3.69
N VAL A 37 6.63 29.52 -4.36
CA VAL A 37 5.43 30.21 -4.85
C VAL A 37 4.61 30.81 -3.70
N VAL A 38 4.42 30.07 -2.61
CA VAL A 38 3.70 30.57 -1.42
C VAL A 38 4.47 31.70 -0.74
N SER A 39 5.81 31.65 -0.72
CA SER A 39 6.65 32.71 -0.14
C SER A 39 6.55 34.04 -0.91
N ILE A 40 6.36 33.97 -2.23
CA ILE A 40 6.28 35.14 -3.11
C ILE A 40 4.86 35.71 -3.13
N THR A 41 3.85 34.84 -3.19
CA THR A 41 2.45 35.25 -3.43
C THR A 41 1.64 35.39 -2.14
N GLY A 42 2.14 34.84 -1.03
CA GLY A 42 1.47 34.78 0.26
C GLY A 42 0.41 33.66 0.33
N PRO A 43 0.07 33.17 1.53
CA PRO A 43 -0.92 32.10 1.72
C PRO A 43 -2.32 32.48 1.23
N GLU A 44 -2.61 33.78 1.15
CA GLU A 44 -3.87 34.31 0.64
C GLU A 44 -4.01 34.14 -0.88
N TYR A 45 -2.93 34.07 -1.67
CA TYR A 45 -3.02 33.85 -3.11
C TYR A 45 -3.43 32.41 -3.44
N VAL A 46 -2.93 31.43 -2.70
CA VAL A 46 -3.37 30.03 -2.78
C VAL A 46 -4.83 29.89 -2.38
N ARG A 47 -5.26 30.58 -1.32
CA ARG A 47 -6.67 30.59 -0.89
C ARG A 47 -7.60 31.30 -1.89
N ASN A 48 -7.09 32.30 -2.62
CA ASN A 48 -7.87 33.14 -3.54
C ASN A 48 -7.64 32.81 -5.03
N LEU A 49 -7.01 31.69 -5.37
CA LEU A 49 -6.94 31.18 -6.76
C LEU A 49 -8.34 30.86 -7.34
N HIS A 50 -9.36 30.89 -6.48
CA HIS A 50 -10.77 30.85 -6.84
C HIS A 50 -11.27 32.20 -7.36
N ARG A 51 -11.09 32.43 -8.67
CA ARG A 51 -12.10 33.11 -9.49
C ARG A 51 -12.19 32.35 -10.81
N ASP A 52 -13.43 32.19 -11.28
CA ASP A 52 -13.84 31.48 -12.50
C ASP A 52 -14.06 29.96 -12.36
N GLY A 53 -15.05 29.57 -11.53
CA GLY A 53 -15.76 28.29 -11.70
C GLY A 53 -14.96 26.98 -11.50
N ILE A 54 -13.67 27.06 -11.16
CA ILE A 54 -12.80 25.90 -10.94
C ILE A 54 -12.67 25.69 -9.42
N ALA A 55 -13.27 24.60 -8.93
CA ALA A 55 -13.02 24.10 -7.58
C ALA A 55 -11.67 23.38 -7.56
N VAL A 56 -10.65 24.04 -7.00
CA VAL A 56 -9.39 23.38 -6.63
C VAL A 56 -9.64 22.62 -5.33
N LEU A 57 -9.91 21.32 -5.47
CA LEU A 57 -9.97 20.41 -4.34
C LEU A 57 -8.60 20.39 -3.63
N PRO A 58 -8.54 20.35 -2.28
CA PRO A 58 -7.30 20.07 -1.56
C PRO A 58 -6.65 18.76 -2.05
N ASN A 59 -5.31 18.70 -2.08
CA ASN A 59 -4.58 17.52 -2.58
C ASN A 59 -4.97 16.20 -1.88
N GLU A 60 -5.31 16.25 -0.60
CA GLU A 60 -5.79 15.07 0.14
C GLU A 60 -7.16 14.60 -0.35
N GLU A 61 -8.09 15.53 -0.57
CA GLU A 61 -9.42 15.21 -1.14
C GLU A 61 -9.30 14.72 -2.57
N LEU A 62 -8.39 15.27 -3.38
CA LEU A 62 -8.07 14.78 -4.72
C LEU A 62 -7.57 13.33 -4.69
N LYS A 63 -6.61 13.02 -3.81
CA LYS A 63 -6.09 11.65 -3.66
C LYS A 63 -7.17 10.68 -3.23
N LYS A 64 -8.00 11.06 -2.27
CA LYS A 64 -9.13 10.25 -1.79
C LYS A 64 -10.16 10.02 -2.88
N ASN A 65 -10.60 11.08 -3.56
CA ASN A 65 -11.56 10.98 -4.66
C ASN A 65 -11.02 10.13 -5.80
N PHE A 66 -9.73 10.25 -6.12
CA PHE A 66 -9.09 9.43 -7.15
C PHE A 66 -9.00 7.95 -6.74
N ALA A 67 -8.63 7.66 -5.49
CA ALA A 67 -8.68 6.30 -4.96
C ALA A 67 -10.10 5.72 -5.04
N ASP A 68 -11.13 6.47 -4.64
CA ASP A 68 -12.52 6.05 -4.74
C ASP A 68 -12.93 5.75 -6.19
N ILE A 69 -12.49 6.56 -7.15
CA ILE A 69 -12.74 6.33 -8.58
C ILE A 69 -12.10 5.02 -9.04
N LEU A 70 -10.82 4.79 -8.69
CA LEU A 70 -10.11 3.56 -9.03
C LEU A 70 -10.81 2.32 -8.46
N LEU A 71 -11.35 2.43 -7.25
CA LEU A 71 -12.02 1.32 -6.57
C LEU A 71 -13.43 1.03 -7.12
N ARG A 72 -14.15 2.03 -7.65
CA ARG A 72 -15.50 1.85 -8.21
C ARG A 72 -15.55 0.98 -9.46
N ALA A 73 -14.46 0.92 -10.21
CA ALA A 73 -14.36 0.14 -11.44
C ALA A 73 -13.74 -1.25 -11.23
N ILE A 74 -13.66 -1.72 -9.98
CA ILE A 74 -13.09 -3.03 -9.67
C ILE A 74 -13.95 -4.15 -10.24
N GLU A 75 -13.34 -5.01 -11.06
CA GLU A 75 -13.91 -6.30 -11.40
C GLU A 75 -13.96 -7.19 -10.15
N LYS A 76 -15.13 -7.77 -9.89
CA LYS A 76 -15.30 -8.70 -8.77
C LYS A 76 -14.37 -9.92 -8.97
N PRO A 77 -13.77 -10.42 -7.88
CA PRO A 77 -12.95 -11.62 -7.97
C PRO A 77 -13.79 -12.84 -8.36
N THR A 78 -13.25 -13.67 -9.24
CA THR A 78 -13.76 -15.02 -9.50
C THR A 78 -12.95 -15.99 -8.65
N PHE A 79 -13.62 -16.88 -7.93
CA PHE A 79 -12.94 -17.74 -6.96
C PHE A 79 -12.90 -19.20 -7.39
N THR A 80 -11.74 -19.83 -7.18
CA THR A 80 -11.58 -21.28 -7.19
C THR A 80 -11.01 -21.72 -5.84
N LYS A 81 -11.52 -22.83 -5.32
CA LYS A 81 -11.00 -23.46 -4.10
C LYS A 81 -9.98 -24.52 -4.45
N VAL A 82 -8.77 -24.39 -3.91
CA VAL A 82 -7.66 -25.32 -4.12
C VAL A 82 -7.27 -25.89 -2.77
N SER A 83 -7.57 -27.18 -2.56
CA SER A 83 -7.25 -27.89 -1.31
C SER A 83 -7.65 -27.14 -0.04
N GLY A 84 -8.80 -26.46 -0.09
CA GLY A 84 -9.36 -25.73 1.06
C GLY A 84 -9.02 -24.24 1.14
N VAL A 85 -8.12 -23.74 0.28
CA VAL A 85 -7.75 -22.32 0.19
C VAL A 85 -8.51 -21.68 -0.98
N GLN A 86 -9.09 -20.52 -0.75
CA GLN A 86 -9.76 -19.72 -1.77
C GLN A 86 -8.73 -18.91 -2.56
N ILE A 87 -8.81 -18.96 -3.89
CA ILE A 87 -7.91 -18.22 -4.78
C ILE A 87 -8.75 -17.35 -5.73
N ALA A 88 -8.42 -16.06 -5.80
CA ALA A 88 -8.94 -15.16 -6.84
C ALA A 88 -8.23 -15.43 -8.18
N GLU A 89 -8.97 -15.93 -9.17
CA GLU A 89 -8.44 -16.39 -10.47
C GLU A 89 -7.94 -15.26 -11.36
N ASN A 90 -8.58 -14.10 -11.25
CA ASN A 90 -8.28 -12.91 -12.02
C ASN A 90 -7.20 -12.04 -11.37
N TYR A 91 -6.62 -12.48 -10.25
CA TYR A 91 -5.59 -11.74 -9.52
C TYR A 91 -4.24 -12.43 -9.71
N TYR A 92 -3.18 -11.63 -9.68
CA TYR A 92 -1.82 -12.14 -9.71
C TYR A 92 -1.34 -12.38 -8.28
N HIS A 93 -0.70 -13.52 -8.03
CA HIS A 93 -0.24 -13.89 -6.69
C HIS A 93 1.29 -13.92 -6.65
N HIS A 94 1.84 -13.40 -5.57
CA HIS A 94 3.27 -13.39 -5.29
C HIS A 94 3.66 -14.58 -4.43
N ILE A 95 4.91 -15.04 -4.58
CA ILE A 95 5.40 -16.22 -3.85
C ILE A 95 5.44 -16.03 -2.32
N GLY A 96 5.45 -14.78 -1.87
CA GLY A 96 5.29 -14.40 -0.46
C GLY A 96 3.83 -14.15 -0.05
N HIS A 97 2.87 -14.78 -0.73
CA HIS A 97 1.45 -14.82 -0.35
C HIS A 97 0.69 -13.48 -0.28
N SER A 98 1.15 -12.48 -1.02
CA SER A 98 0.36 -11.29 -1.35
C SER A 98 -0.24 -11.38 -2.76
N TRP A 99 -1.32 -10.67 -3.03
CA TRP A 99 -1.91 -10.57 -4.37
C TRP A 99 -1.83 -9.16 -4.95
N VAL A 100 -1.94 -9.08 -6.27
CA VAL A 100 -1.98 -7.88 -7.10
C VAL A 100 -3.20 -7.96 -8.00
N GLN A 101 -4.09 -6.99 -7.87
CA GLN A 101 -5.18 -6.77 -8.80
C GLN A 101 -4.89 -5.54 -9.66
N PRO A 102 -4.69 -5.70 -10.98
CA PRO A 102 -4.63 -4.58 -11.90
C PRO A 102 -5.95 -3.80 -11.91
N LEU A 103 -5.85 -2.48 -11.87
CA LEU A 103 -6.95 -1.54 -12.01
C LEU A 103 -6.83 -0.78 -13.34
N GLN A 104 -7.74 0.16 -13.57
CA GLN A 104 -7.66 1.07 -14.71
C GLN A 104 -6.40 1.95 -14.64
N ASP A 105 -5.96 2.44 -15.80
CA ASP A 105 -4.82 3.36 -15.95
C ASP A 105 -3.48 2.86 -15.40
N GLY A 106 -3.32 1.53 -15.23
CA GLY A 106 -2.07 0.91 -14.83
C GLY A 106 -1.82 0.90 -13.32
N TRP A 107 -2.77 1.37 -12.52
CA TRP A 107 -2.74 1.25 -11.06
C TRP A 107 -2.93 -0.20 -10.62
N VAL A 108 -2.47 -0.52 -9.42
CA VAL A 108 -2.73 -1.84 -8.82
C VAL A 108 -3.18 -1.73 -7.38
N ARG A 109 -3.98 -2.70 -6.98
CA ARG A 109 -4.39 -2.95 -5.60
C ARG A 109 -3.65 -4.15 -5.05
N ILE A 110 -3.19 -4.07 -3.81
CA ILE A 110 -2.41 -5.10 -3.15
C ILE A 110 -3.11 -5.54 -1.87
N GLY A 111 -3.06 -6.83 -1.57
CA GLY A 111 -3.51 -7.41 -0.30
C GLY A 111 -2.85 -8.75 0.00
N ILE A 112 -3.29 -9.44 1.05
CA ILE A 112 -2.83 -10.78 1.43
C ILE A 112 -3.81 -11.84 0.96
N ASP A 113 -3.31 -13.02 0.61
CA ASP A 113 -4.15 -14.12 0.13
C ASP A 113 -4.82 -14.90 1.28
N ASP A 114 -5.80 -15.73 0.95
CA ASP A 114 -6.51 -16.59 1.92
C ASP A 114 -5.56 -17.59 2.61
N PHE A 115 -4.48 -18.00 1.93
CA PHE A 115 -3.47 -18.87 2.54
C PHE A 115 -2.80 -18.18 3.74
N THR A 116 -2.41 -16.92 3.59
CA THR A 116 -1.83 -16.11 4.67
C THR A 116 -2.80 -16.04 5.85
N SER A 117 -4.05 -15.69 5.58
CA SER A 117 -5.09 -15.55 6.61
C SER A 117 -5.35 -16.86 7.37
N LYS A 118 -5.26 -18.01 6.69
CA LYS A 118 -5.41 -19.33 7.32
C LYS A 118 -4.20 -19.78 8.12
N VAL A 119 -2.99 -19.47 7.64
CA VAL A 119 -1.75 -19.90 8.29
C VAL A 119 -1.44 -19.06 9.52
N PHE A 120 -1.49 -17.73 9.38
CA PHE A 120 -1.11 -16.79 10.43
C PHE A 120 -2.29 -16.35 11.31
N GLY A 121 -3.52 -16.63 10.88
CA GLY A 121 -4.74 -16.24 11.56
C GLY A 121 -5.17 -14.81 11.25
N PRO A 122 -6.22 -14.30 11.93
CA PRO A 122 -6.61 -12.90 11.82
C PRO A 122 -5.45 -12.02 12.28
N ALA A 123 -5.08 -11.05 11.46
CA ALA A 123 -4.01 -10.11 11.79
C ALA A 123 -4.45 -9.18 12.93
N ASP A 124 -3.49 -8.80 13.77
CA ASP A 124 -3.61 -7.64 14.64
C ASP A 124 -3.33 -6.37 13.79
N PRO A 125 -2.94 -5.19 14.33
CA PRO A 125 -2.61 -4.04 13.49
C PRO A 125 -1.57 -4.38 12.43
N ILE A 126 -1.85 -4.05 11.17
CA ILE A 126 -0.88 -4.21 10.08
C ILE A 126 -0.07 -2.92 9.93
N ASN A 127 1.25 -3.02 9.92
CA ASN A 127 2.15 -1.89 9.71
C ASN A 127 2.22 -1.58 8.21
N LEU A 128 1.21 -0.85 7.72
CA LEU A 128 1.08 -0.44 6.32
C LEU A 128 2.21 0.52 5.91
N PRO A 129 2.64 0.48 4.63
CA PRO A 129 3.68 1.37 4.14
C PRO A 129 3.16 2.82 4.09
N PRO A 130 4.01 3.83 4.36
CA PRO A 130 3.60 5.23 4.26
C PRO A 130 3.20 5.60 2.83
N VAL A 131 2.15 6.42 2.68
CA VAL A 131 1.81 7.00 1.37
C VAL A 131 2.99 7.84 0.85
N GLY A 132 3.36 7.60 -0.40
CA GLY A 132 4.51 8.21 -1.06
C GLY A 132 5.80 7.41 -0.96
N SER A 133 5.85 6.33 -0.16
CA SER A 133 7.04 5.48 -0.11
C SER A 133 7.19 4.66 -1.39
N PHE A 134 8.43 4.44 -1.80
CA PHE A 134 8.76 3.50 -2.88
C PHE A 134 8.93 2.09 -2.31
N LEU A 135 8.30 1.11 -2.93
CA LEU A 135 8.48 -0.31 -2.67
C LEU A 135 9.17 -0.96 -3.86
N MET A 136 10.10 -1.88 -3.62
CA MET A 136 10.77 -2.67 -4.66
C MET A 136 10.28 -4.13 -4.61
N GLN A 137 10.03 -4.73 -5.77
CA GLN A 137 9.60 -6.12 -5.86
C GLN A 137 10.58 -7.05 -5.14
N GLY A 138 10.05 -7.93 -4.27
CA GLY A 138 10.83 -8.89 -3.50
C GLY A 138 11.48 -8.33 -2.23
N GLU A 139 11.45 -7.01 -2.01
CA GLU A 139 11.90 -6.40 -0.75
C GLU A 139 10.75 -6.26 0.25
N MET A 140 11.09 -6.21 1.55
CA MET A 140 10.10 -6.03 2.61
C MET A 140 9.45 -4.65 2.51
N GLY A 141 8.12 -4.61 2.42
CA GLY A 141 7.36 -3.36 2.28
C GLY A 141 6.41 -3.06 3.43
N TRP A 142 5.93 -4.07 4.13
CA TRP A 142 5.01 -3.93 5.27
C TRP A 142 5.14 -5.13 6.21
N VAL A 143 4.48 -5.06 7.36
CA VAL A 143 4.56 -6.10 8.40
C VAL A 143 3.15 -6.46 8.88
N LEU A 144 2.83 -7.75 8.89
CA LEU A 144 1.65 -8.30 9.58
C LEU A 144 2.04 -8.59 11.02
N ASN A 145 1.18 -8.27 11.98
CA ASN A 145 1.43 -8.56 13.39
C ASN A 145 0.45 -9.60 13.93
N ARG A 146 0.93 -10.44 14.84
CA ARG A 146 0.14 -11.46 15.54
C ARG A 146 0.68 -11.68 16.95
N ASN A 147 -0.06 -11.21 17.94
CA ASN A 147 0.34 -11.03 19.33
C ASN A 147 1.68 -10.27 19.39
N ASP A 148 2.71 -10.88 19.95
CA ASP A 148 4.06 -10.32 20.05
C ASP A 148 4.96 -10.68 18.85
N ASN A 149 4.39 -11.25 17.78
CA ASN A 149 5.15 -11.70 16.62
C ASN A 149 4.93 -10.82 15.39
N GLU A 150 5.99 -10.64 14.61
CA GLU A 150 6.01 -9.86 13.37
C GLU A 150 6.25 -10.76 12.15
N ALA A 151 5.50 -10.54 11.08
CA ALA A 151 5.64 -11.20 9.79
C ALA A 151 5.88 -10.16 8.69
N PRO A 152 7.15 -9.84 8.38
CA PRO A 152 7.50 -8.98 7.26
C PRO A 152 7.03 -9.57 5.93
N MET A 153 6.52 -8.72 5.05
CA MET A 153 5.95 -9.11 3.76
C MET A 153 6.68 -8.44 2.60
N GLN A 154 6.96 -9.22 1.57
CA GLN A 154 7.61 -8.73 0.35
C GLN A 154 6.63 -7.98 -0.54
N SER A 155 7.09 -6.89 -1.16
CA SER A 155 6.32 -6.21 -2.19
C SER A 155 6.20 -7.08 -3.45
N PRO A 156 4.98 -7.28 -3.98
CA PRO A 156 4.79 -8.12 -5.16
C PRO A 156 5.20 -7.42 -6.46
N VAL A 157 5.28 -6.09 -6.46
CA VAL A 157 5.69 -5.25 -7.60
C VAL A 157 6.42 -4.01 -7.10
N SER A 158 7.15 -3.35 -7.99
CA SER A 158 7.87 -2.12 -7.69
C SER A 158 7.01 -0.89 -8.01
N GLY A 159 6.95 0.08 -7.11
CA GLY A 159 6.12 1.27 -7.31
C GLY A 159 6.04 2.21 -6.11
N ILE A 160 5.23 3.25 -6.24
CA ILE A 160 4.99 4.26 -5.20
C ILE A 160 3.63 4.02 -4.55
N VAL A 161 3.58 3.95 -3.23
CA VAL A 161 2.32 3.82 -2.47
C VAL A 161 1.51 5.09 -2.63
N PHE A 162 0.27 4.97 -3.08
CA PHE A 162 -0.58 6.13 -3.37
C PHE A 162 -1.67 6.34 -2.33
N ALA A 163 -2.27 5.24 -1.87
CA ALA A 163 -3.29 5.27 -0.83
C ALA A 163 -3.22 3.97 -0.04
N VAL A 164 -3.65 4.02 1.22
CA VAL A 164 -3.79 2.86 2.10
C VAL A 164 -5.26 2.67 2.45
N ASN A 165 -5.67 1.45 2.76
CA ASN A 165 -7.02 1.19 3.23
C ASN A 165 -7.13 1.52 4.71
N ASP A 166 -7.65 2.72 5.02
CA ASP A 166 -7.78 3.17 6.41
C ASP A 166 -8.71 2.27 7.25
N ARG A 167 -9.64 1.53 6.61
CA ARG A 167 -10.50 0.59 7.34
C ARG A 167 -9.70 -0.51 8.02
N ILE A 168 -8.60 -0.96 7.42
CA ILE A 168 -7.74 -2.03 7.98
C ILE A 168 -7.00 -1.56 9.23
N LYS A 169 -6.77 -0.26 9.39
CA LYS A 169 -6.16 0.27 10.62
C LYS A 169 -7.10 0.15 11.83
N GLU A 170 -8.41 0.25 11.57
CA GLU A 170 -9.45 0.16 12.60
C GLU A 170 -9.99 -1.26 12.76
N GLN A 171 -10.01 -2.03 11.67
CA GLN A 171 -10.62 -3.36 11.55
C GLN A 171 -9.68 -4.30 10.75
N PRO A 172 -8.53 -4.71 11.33
CA PRO A 172 -7.58 -5.58 10.66
C PRO A 172 -8.17 -6.96 10.32
N GLU A 173 -9.18 -7.43 11.04
CA GLU A 173 -9.88 -8.69 10.80
C GLU A 173 -10.49 -8.80 9.40
N ILE A 174 -10.74 -7.67 8.72
CA ILE A 174 -11.25 -7.66 7.34
C ILE A 174 -10.28 -8.37 6.38
N THR A 175 -8.96 -8.30 6.62
CA THR A 175 -7.98 -8.99 5.76
C THR A 175 -8.09 -10.51 5.87
N HIS A 176 -8.70 -11.00 6.94
CA HIS A 176 -8.99 -12.41 7.15
C HIS A 176 -10.38 -12.78 6.60
N ASP A 177 -11.41 -11.96 6.87
CA ASP A 177 -12.79 -12.25 6.47
C ASP A 177 -13.06 -12.07 4.96
N ASP A 178 -12.44 -11.06 4.34
CA ASP A 178 -12.60 -10.76 2.90
C ASP A 178 -11.25 -10.35 2.27
N PRO A 179 -10.27 -11.28 2.19
CA PRO A 179 -8.90 -10.99 1.76
C PRO A 179 -8.80 -10.38 0.35
N TYR A 180 -9.77 -10.66 -0.52
CA TYR A 180 -9.76 -10.24 -1.92
C TYR A 180 -10.72 -9.09 -2.24
N GLY A 181 -11.70 -8.81 -1.37
CA GLY A 181 -12.63 -7.70 -1.50
C GLY A 181 -12.20 -6.50 -0.67
N GLU A 182 -12.82 -6.31 0.48
CA GLU A 182 -12.58 -5.18 1.38
C GLU A 182 -11.23 -5.26 2.12
N GLY A 183 -10.60 -6.43 2.18
CA GLY A 183 -9.31 -6.70 2.84
C GLY A 183 -8.06 -6.23 2.08
N TRP A 184 -8.23 -5.40 1.05
CA TRP A 184 -7.08 -4.80 0.36
C TRP A 184 -6.31 -3.87 1.30
N LEU A 185 -4.99 -3.80 1.14
CA LEU A 185 -4.10 -3.07 2.04
C LEU A 185 -3.76 -1.67 1.51
N PHE A 186 -3.33 -1.59 0.25
CA PHE A 186 -2.93 -0.32 -0.36
C PHE A 186 -3.04 -0.32 -1.90
N LEU A 187 -3.10 0.88 -2.46
CA LEU A 187 -2.97 1.16 -3.88
C LEU A 187 -1.54 1.58 -4.20
N LEU A 188 -1.01 1.06 -5.29
CA LEU A 188 0.35 1.32 -5.75
C LEU A 188 0.33 1.85 -7.18
N ASN A 189 1.17 2.86 -7.44
CA ASN A 189 1.54 3.29 -8.79
C ASN A 189 2.78 2.49 -9.24
N PRO A 190 2.65 1.49 -10.12
CA PRO A 190 3.79 0.68 -10.50
C PRO A 190 4.77 1.44 -11.41
N VAL A 191 6.07 1.20 -11.24
CA VAL A 191 7.10 1.72 -12.17
C VAL A 191 7.43 0.73 -13.29
N SER A 192 7.30 -0.58 -13.04
CA SER A 192 7.74 -1.65 -13.95
C SER A 192 6.76 -2.81 -14.03
N LEU A 193 5.45 -2.54 -13.98
CA LEU A 193 4.40 -3.56 -13.84
C LEU A 193 4.55 -4.77 -14.79
N LYS A 194 4.79 -4.53 -16.08
CA LYS A 194 4.93 -5.61 -17.08
C LYS A 194 6.10 -6.55 -16.84
N ILE A 195 7.18 -6.05 -16.23
CA ILE A 195 8.36 -6.85 -15.88
C ILE A 195 8.04 -7.65 -14.62
N ASP A 196 7.57 -6.96 -13.59
CA ASP A 196 7.31 -7.52 -12.26
C ASP A 196 6.24 -8.64 -12.32
N MET A 197 5.20 -8.46 -13.14
CA MET A 197 4.13 -9.45 -13.32
C MET A 197 4.62 -10.80 -13.88
N LYS A 198 5.80 -10.87 -14.51
CA LYS A 198 6.35 -12.14 -15.01
C LYS A 198 6.74 -13.09 -13.89
N ALA A 199 7.13 -12.54 -12.72
CA ALA A 199 7.47 -13.32 -11.54
C ALA A 199 6.23 -13.84 -10.80
N LEU A 200 5.04 -13.28 -11.08
CA LEU A 200 3.80 -13.61 -10.39
C LEU A 200 3.13 -14.88 -10.96
N TYR A 201 2.14 -15.37 -10.22
CA TYR A 201 1.34 -16.56 -10.52
C TYR A 201 -0.09 -16.14 -10.89
N LEU A 202 -0.63 -16.72 -11.96
CA LEU A 202 -2.00 -16.50 -12.41
C LEU A 202 -2.60 -17.81 -12.94
N GLY A 203 -3.92 -17.97 -12.80
CA GLY A 203 -4.69 -19.10 -13.31
C GLY A 203 -4.11 -20.46 -12.88
N LYS A 204 -4.01 -21.41 -13.81
CA LYS A 204 -3.54 -22.78 -13.51
C LYS A 204 -2.15 -22.86 -12.89
N LYS A 205 -1.27 -21.88 -13.16
CA LYS A 205 0.08 -21.81 -12.54
C LYS A 205 -0.05 -21.50 -11.04
N CYS A 206 -0.98 -20.64 -10.67
CA CYS A 206 -1.26 -20.29 -9.27
C CYS A 206 -1.82 -21.50 -8.51
N PHE A 207 -2.78 -22.23 -9.09
CA PHE A 207 -3.36 -23.40 -8.43
C PHE A 207 -2.32 -24.46 -8.08
N ARG A 208 -1.44 -24.80 -9.02
CA ARG A 208 -0.33 -25.74 -8.77
C ARG A 208 0.65 -25.23 -7.71
N TRP A 209 0.89 -23.93 -7.69
CA TRP A 209 1.75 -23.32 -6.68
C TRP A 209 1.11 -23.44 -5.29
N ILE A 210 -0.16 -23.08 -5.12
CA ILE A 210 -0.86 -23.22 -3.84
C ILE A 210 -1.00 -24.67 -3.40
N GLU A 211 -1.28 -25.61 -4.31
CA GLU A 211 -1.25 -27.05 -3.96
C GLU A 211 0.10 -27.43 -3.35
N ASN A 212 1.21 -26.98 -3.94
CA ASN A 212 2.55 -27.24 -3.41
C ASN A 212 2.79 -26.56 -2.05
N GLU A 213 2.34 -25.30 -1.87
CA GLU A 213 2.45 -24.62 -0.56
C GLU A 213 1.67 -25.37 0.53
N ILE A 214 0.46 -25.85 0.23
CA ILE A 214 -0.34 -26.65 1.16
C ILE A 214 0.37 -27.97 1.48
N GLN A 215 0.96 -28.66 0.48
CA GLN A 215 1.76 -29.85 0.76
C GLN A 215 3.00 -29.55 1.61
N ASN A 216 3.65 -28.40 1.41
CA ASN A 216 4.78 -27.96 2.23
C ASN A 216 4.34 -27.66 3.66
N LEU A 217 3.18 -27.02 3.84
CA LEU A 217 2.56 -26.77 5.13
C LEU A 217 2.24 -28.06 5.87
N LEU A 218 1.59 -29.02 5.22
CA LEU A 218 1.30 -30.33 5.84
C LEU A 218 2.57 -31.06 6.29
N LYS A 219 3.65 -31.01 5.49
CA LYS A 219 4.96 -31.55 5.88
C LYS A 219 5.58 -30.79 7.05
N PHE A 220 5.44 -29.47 7.06
CA PHE A 220 5.92 -28.60 8.14
C PHE A 220 5.24 -28.92 9.47
N LEU A 221 3.92 -29.14 9.45
CA LEU A 221 3.12 -29.52 10.62
C LEU A 221 3.43 -30.94 11.12
N GLY A 222 4.00 -31.80 10.26
CA GLY A 222 4.42 -33.16 10.61
C GLY A 222 3.27 -34.16 10.85
N PRO A 223 3.60 -35.41 11.21
CA PRO A 223 2.65 -36.53 11.23
C PRO A 223 1.56 -36.42 12.31
N LYS A 224 1.79 -35.65 13.39
CA LYS A 224 0.76 -35.37 14.40
C LYS A 224 -0.44 -34.61 13.81
N SER A 225 -0.22 -33.95 12.68
CA SER A 225 -1.14 -33.07 11.98
C SER A 225 -1.71 -33.74 10.71
N GLU A 226 -1.42 -35.02 10.45
CA GLU A 226 -2.00 -35.79 9.34
C GLU A 226 -3.52 -35.92 9.45
N ARG A 227 -4.08 -35.84 10.67
CA ARG A 227 -5.54 -35.80 10.88
C ARG A 227 -6.20 -34.57 10.25
N LEU A 228 -5.45 -33.48 10.03
CA LEU A 228 -5.92 -32.25 9.38
C LEU A 228 -6.10 -32.43 7.86
N ALA A 229 -5.36 -33.36 7.24
CA ALA A 229 -5.46 -33.68 5.81
C ALA A 229 -6.57 -34.71 5.49
N ALA A 230 -7.09 -35.41 6.52
CA ALA A 230 -8.01 -36.55 6.36
C ALA A 230 -9.48 -36.16 6.19
N THR A 231 -9.86 -34.90 6.43
CA THR A 231 -11.27 -34.46 6.39
C THR A 231 -11.77 -34.10 4.99
N GLY A 232 -10.92 -34.14 3.96
CA GLY A 232 -11.35 -33.95 2.55
C GLY A 232 -12.04 -32.61 2.27
N GLY A 233 -11.98 -31.66 3.20
CA GLY A 233 -12.73 -30.42 3.18
C GLY A 233 -12.05 -29.42 4.08
N ASP A 234 -11.43 -28.45 3.44
CA ASP A 234 -10.95 -27.18 3.97
C ASP A 234 -9.70 -27.20 4.85
N LEU A 235 -8.76 -26.31 4.50
CA LEU A 235 -7.64 -26.00 5.34
C LEU A 235 -8.18 -25.32 6.60
N ILE A 236 -7.74 -25.81 7.73
CA ILE A 236 -8.13 -25.29 9.03
C ILE A 236 -7.71 -23.83 9.12
N ASP A 237 -8.58 -23.06 9.75
CA ASP A 237 -8.42 -21.64 9.93
C ASP A 237 -7.56 -21.32 11.17
N ASP A 238 -6.75 -20.26 11.10
CA ASP A 238 -5.81 -19.85 12.16
C ASP A 238 -4.91 -20.99 12.68
N ILE A 239 -4.11 -21.55 11.78
CA ILE A 239 -3.19 -22.67 12.09
C ILE A 239 -2.22 -22.28 13.21
N PHE A 240 -1.65 -21.07 13.16
CA PHE A 240 -0.77 -20.60 14.23
C PHE A 240 -1.47 -20.57 15.59
N GLY A 241 -2.70 -20.06 15.67
CA GLY A 241 -3.49 -20.05 16.92
C GLY A 241 -3.85 -21.45 17.44
N GLN A 242 -4.01 -22.44 16.55
CA GLN A 242 -4.32 -23.81 16.93
C GLN A 242 -3.09 -24.64 17.35
N PHE A 243 -1.90 -24.23 16.92
CA PHE A 243 -0.64 -24.89 17.24
C PHE A 243 0.37 -23.86 17.77
N PRO A 244 0.18 -23.30 18.98
CA PRO A 244 1.02 -22.23 19.52
C PRO A 244 2.47 -22.67 19.79
N GLU A 245 2.75 -23.97 19.85
CA GLU A 245 4.10 -24.51 19.95
C GLU A 245 4.92 -24.37 18.65
N MET A 246 4.30 -23.88 17.59
CA MET A 246 4.93 -23.69 16.29
C MET A 246 5.93 -22.55 16.33
N ASP A 247 7.06 -22.77 15.66
CA ASP A 247 8.10 -21.76 15.46
C ASP A 247 7.61 -20.71 14.43
N TRP A 248 7.22 -19.55 14.94
CA TRP A 248 6.74 -18.41 14.14
C TRP A 248 7.76 -17.96 13.10
N ASP A 249 9.01 -17.76 13.51
CA ASP A 249 10.07 -17.25 12.62
C ASP A 249 10.27 -18.22 11.46
N ARG A 250 10.33 -19.51 11.76
CA ARG A 250 10.46 -20.54 10.73
C ARG A 250 9.25 -20.59 9.80
N LEU A 251 8.03 -20.34 10.32
CA LEU A 251 6.81 -20.28 9.53
C LEU A 251 6.85 -19.08 8.54
N VAL A 252 7.18 -17.89 9.05
CA VAL A 252 7.33 -16.66 8.27
C VAL A 252 8.41 -16.82 7.20
N GLU A 253 9.59 -17.29 7.57
CA GLU A 253 10.69 -17.52 6.62
C GLU A 253 10.32 -18.51 5.52
N THR A 254 9.61 -19.59 5.90
CA THR A 254 9.23 -20.64 4.98
C THR A 254 8.18 -20.13 4.01
N PHE A 255 7.06 -19.57 4.47
CA PHE A 255 5.93 -19.28 3.59
C PHE A 255 5.97 -17.87 3.02
N LEU A 256 6.38 -16.88 3.80
CA LEU A 256 6.44 -15.47 3.35
C LEU A 256 7.76 -15.11 2.67
N ARG A 257 8.67 -16.09 2.54
CA ARG A 257 9.96 -15.98 1.82
C ARG A 257 10.85 -14.86 2.35
N THR A 258 10.88 -14.67 3.67
CA THR A 258 11.57 -13.52 4.29
C THR A 258 13.08 -13.65 4.42
N LYS A 259 13.63 -14.86 4.23
CA LYS A 259 15.08 -15.05 4.17
C LYS A 259 15.65 -14.54 2.85
N GLU A 260 16.66 -13.67 2.92
CA GLU A 260 17.50 -13.36 1.77
C GLU A 260 18.10 -14.66 1.22
N ASN A 261 17.90 -14.94 -0.06
CA ASN A 261 18.69 -15.92 -0.79
C ASN A 261 20.14 -15.42 -0.81
N ARG A 262 20.93 -15.79 0.20
CA ARG A 262 22.39 -15.63 0.20
C ARG A 262 23.05 -16.61 -0.75
#